data_AF-A0A439TBM3-F1
#
_entry.id   AF-A0A439TBM3-F1
#
_cell.length_a   1.000
_cell.length_b   1.000
_cell.length_c   1.000
_cell.angle_alpha   90.00
_cell.angle_beta   90.00
_cell.angle_gamma   90.00
#
_symmetry.space_group_name_H-M   'P 1'
#
loop_
_entity.id
_entity.type
_entity.pdbx_description
1 polymer ?
#
loop_
_entity_poly.entity_id
_entity_poly.type
_entity_poly.pdbx_seq_one_letter_code
_entity_poly.pdbx_strand_id
1 'polypeptide(L)' 'LAVRRRGGRKRAIGTRAPMLVPLRPDECWSLDFVSDQLTDGRRFRILAVVDDCTRQCLALIVDTSLSGMRVAR' A
#
# COMPACT_ATOMS: atom_id res chain seq x y z
N LEU A 1 6.33 24.17 23.29
CA LEU A 1 5.30 23.37 22.56
C LEU A 1 5.29 21.95 23.13
N ALA A 2 4.23 21.56 23.84
CA ALA A 2 4.10 20.21 24.37
C ALA A 2 3.40 19.32 23.33
N VAL A 3 4.12 18.36 22.74
CA VAL A 3 3.53 17.41 21.79
C VAL A 3 2.84 16.29 22.57
N ARG A 4 1.51 16.22 22.46
CA ARG A 4 0.72 15.13 23.06
C ARG A 4 1.08 13.80 22.39
N ARG A 5 1.72 12.89 23.14
CA ARG A 5 1.97 11.51 22.67
C ARG A 5 0.64 10.77 22.58
N ARG A 6 0.30 10.27 21.38
CA ARG A 6 -0.81 9.32 21.20
C ARG A 6 -0.43 8.00 21.89
N GLY A 7 -1.35 7.44 22.67
CA GLY A 7 -1.18 6.14 23.31
C GLY A 7 -0.86 5.05 22.28
N GLY A 8 0.05 4.14 22.63
CA GLY A 8 0.52 3.09 21.72
C GLY A 8 -0.62 2.21 21.23
N ARG A 9 -0.70 1.99 19.91
CA ARG A 9 -1.64 1.04 19.30
C ARG A 9 -1.17 -0.38 19.67
N LYS A 10 -2.04 -1.18 20.31
CA LYS A 10 -1.79 -2.62 20.54
C LYS A 10 -1.53 -3.28 19.18
N ARG A 11 -0.30 -3.71 18.93
CA ARG A 11 0.05 -4.50 17.74
C ARG A 11 -0.25 -5.96 18.06
N ALA A 12 -0.85 -6.68 17.12
CA ALA A 12 -1.02 -8.12 17.25
C ALA A 12 0.37 -8.76 17.35
N ILE A 13 0.67 -9.39 18.50
CA ILE A 13 1.91 -10.15 18.76
C ILE A 13 1.62 -11.62 18.40
N GLY A 14 1.09 -11.86 17.21
CA GLY A 14 0.96 -13.21 16.67
C GLY A 14 2.23 -13.56 15.89
N THR A 15 2.68 -14.80 15.97
CA THR A 15 3.67 -15.35 15.03
C THR A 15 3.04 -15.29 13.64
N ARG A 16 3.39 -14.27 12.84
CA ARG A 16 3.03 -14.26 11.43
C ARG A 16 3.71 -15.49 10.82
N ALA A 17 2.91 -16.43 10.32
CA ALA A 17 3.45 -17.48 9.46
C ALA A 17 4.29 -16.81 8.37
N PRO A 18 5.45 -17.37 8.00
CA PRO A 18 6.26 -16.82 6.93
C PRO A 18 5.38 -16.64 5.68
N MET A 19 5.51 -15.49 5.03
CA MET A 19 4.79 -15.25 3.78
C MET A 19 5.30 -16.26 2.75
N LEU A 20 4.37 -17.00 2.16
CA LEU A 20 4.70 -17.98 1.13
C LEU A 20 5.21 -17.23 -0.10
N VAL A 21 6.36 -17.66 -0.63
CA VAL A 21 6.91 -17.07 -1.85
C VAL A 21 6.18 -17.71 -3.04
N PRO A 22 5.50 -16.92 -3.90
CA PRO A 22 4.83 -17.46 -5.08
C PRO A 22 5.85 -18.04 -6.06
N LEU A 23 5.48 -19.14 -6.71
CA LEU A 23 6.35 -19.89 -7.62
C LEU A 23 6.07 -19.57 -9.08
N ARG A 24 4.89 -19.01 -9.38
CA ARG A 24 4.47 -18.67 -10.74
C ARG A 24 3.98 -17.23 -10.81
N PRO A 25 4.09 -16.57 -11.98
CA PRO A 25 3.43 -15.31 -12.23
C PRO A 25 1.93 -15.41 -11.94
N ASP A 26 1.35 -14.30 -11.47
CA ASP A 26 -0.09 -14.14 -11.21
C ASP A 26 -0.67 -14.98 -10.07
N GLU A 27 0.17 -15.63 -9.26
CA GLU A 27 -0.27 -16.37 -8.05
C GLU A 27 -0.52 -15.44 -6.84
N CYS A 28 0.27 -14.38 -6.71
CA CYS A 28 0.18 -13.43 -5.60
C CYS A 28 0.64 -12.05 -6.05
N TRP A 29 -0.13 -11.03 -5.66
CA TRP A 29 0.16 -9.64 -5.95
C TRP A 29 0.27 -8.84 -4.66
N SER A 30 1.30 -8.02 -4.55
CA SER A 30 1.41 -7.00 -3.52
C SER A 30 0.81 -5.68 -4.00
N LEU A 31 0.12 -5.01 -3.08
CA LEU A 31 -0.41 -3.67 -3.31
C LEU A 31 0.11 -2.70 -2.25
N ASP A 32 0.49 -1.50 -2.66
CA ASP A 32 0.89 -0.42 -1.75
C ASP A 32 0.42 0.96 -2.26
N PHE A 33 0.39 1.94 -1.35
CA PHE A 33 0.07 3.33 -1.66
C PHE A 33 1.27 4.24 -1.41
N VAL A 34 1.77 4.86 -2.47
CA VAL A 34 2.72 5.97 -2.37
C VAL A 34 1.91 7.27 -2.29
N SER A 35 2.24 8.16 -1.36
CA SER A 35 1.58 9.46 -1.21
C SER A 35 2.58 10.58 -1.48
N ASP A 36 2.14 11.62 -2.20
CA ASP A 36 2.94 12.80 -2.46
C ASP A 36 2.05 14.06 -2.59
N GLN A 37 2.66 15.22 -2.77
CA GLN A 37 2.00 16.51 -2.81
C GLN A 37 2.58 17.39 -3.93
N LEU A 38 1.68 18.03 -4.69
CA LEU A 38 2.03 19.04 -5.69
C LEU A 38 2.49 20.33 -5.00
N THR A 39 3.15 21.21 -5.75
CA THR A 39 3.66 22.51 -5.24
C THR A 39 2.54 23.43 -4.72
N ASP A 40 1.30 23.25 -5.18
CA ASP A 40 0.11 23.99 -4.71
C ASP A 40 -0.54 23.39 -3.44
N GLY A 41 0.05 22.34 -2.87
CA GLY A 41 -0.42 21.69 -1.65
C GLY A 41 -1.47 20.60 -1.88
N ARG A 42 -1.94 20.37 -3.12
CA ARG A 42 -2.85 19.26 -3.41
C ARG A 42 -2.12 17.92 -3.27
N ARG A 43 -2.71 17.00 -2.51
CA ARG A 43 -2.15 15.66 -2.30
C ARG A 43 -2.70 14.69 -3.35
N PHE A 44 -1.87 13.75 -3.75
CA PHE A 44 -2.27 12.61 -4.55
C PHE A 44 -1.67 11.34 -4.00
N ARG A 45 -2.22 10.20 -4.44
CA ARG A 45 -1.71 8.88 -4.12
C ARG A 45 -1.56 8.07 -5.38
N ILE A 46 -0.61 7.15 -5.33
CA ILE A 46 -0.36 6.15 -6.37
C ILE A 46 -0.65 4.80 -5.75
N LEU A 47 -1.61 4.05 -6.30
CA LEU A 47 -1.73 2.63 -6.04
C LEU A 47 -0.72 1.90 -6.93
N ALA A 48 0.23 1.22 -6.32
CA ALA A 48 1.17 0.34 -7.01
C ALA A 48 0.74 -1.11 -6.84
N VAL A 49 0.66 -1.85 -7.94
CA VAL A 49 0.37 -3.29 -7.98
C VAL A 49 1.57 -4.00 -8.58
N VAL A 50 2.10 -4.97 -7.86
CA VAL A 50 3.33 -5.70 -8.23
C VAL A 50 3.06 -7.19 -8.16
N ASP A 51 3.47 -7.91 -9.20
CA ASP A 51 3.51 -9.36 -9.18
C ASP A 51 4.68 -9.84 -8.30
N ASP A 52 4.37 -10.65 -7.28
CA ASP A 52 5.37 -11.02 -6.27
C ASP A 52 6.41 -12.03 -6.79
N CYS A 53 6.07 -12.81 -7.82
CA CYS A 53 6.97 -13.80 -8.42
C CYS A 53 7.99 -13.12 -9.36
N THR A 54 7.50 -12.34 -10.31
CA THR A 54 8.28 -11.72 -11.39
C THR A 54 8.84 -10.35 -11.02
N ARG A 55 8.32 -9.74 -9.95
CA ARG A 55 8.60 -8.34 -9.55
C ARG A 55 8.18 -7.31 -10.59
N GLN A 56 7.33 -7.69 -11.54
CA GLN A 56 6.80 -6.77 -12.54
C GLN A 56 5.76 -5.84 -11.93
N CYS A 57 5.80 -4.57 -12.34
CA CYS A 57 4.77 -3.62 -12.00
C CYS A 57 3.58 -3.81 -12.94
N LEU A 58 2.46 -4.30 -12.40
CA LEU A 58 1.25 -4.58 -13.16
C LEU A 58 0.42 -3.31 -13.38
N ALA A 59 0.42 -2.40 -12.40
CA ALA A 59 -0.29 -1.13 -12.51
C ALA A 59 0.29 -0.03 -11.60
N LEU A 60 0.24 1.21 -12.09
CA LEU A 60 0.45 2.43 -11.32
C LEU A 60 -0.74 3.36 -11.56
N ILE A 61 -1.61 3.50 -10.54
CA ILE A 61 -2.83 4.29 -10.66
C ILE A 61 -2.69 5.53 -9.78
N VAL A 62 -2.54 6.69 -10.42
CA VAL A 62 -2.49 8.00 -9.78
C VAL A 62 -3.89 8.58 -9.64
N ASP A 63 -4.24 9.04 -8.44
CA ASP A 63 -5.36 9.97 -8.26
C ASP A 63 -5.21 10.84 -7.01
N THR A 64 -5.92 11.97 -7.00
CA THR A 64 -6.17 12.78 -5.81
C THR A 64 -7.07 12.08 -4.79
N SER A 65 -7.92 11.12 -5.22
CA SER A 65 -8.76 10.30 -4.34
C SER A 65 -8.90 8.85 -4.81
N LEU A 66 -8.36 7.92 -4.02
CA LEU A 66 -8.47 6.47 -4.21
C LEU A 66 -9.31 5.87 -3.07
N SER A 67 -10.63 5.89 -3.22
CA SER A 67 -11.56 5.26 -2.26
C SER A 67 -11.54 3.74 -2.39
N GLY A 68 -11.93 3.02 -1.33
CA GLY A 68 -12.01 1.55 -1.39
C GLY A 68 -12.91 1.04 -2.51
N MET A 69 -14.01 1.74 -2.80
CA MET A 69 -14.89 1.42 -3.93
C MET A 69 -14.19 1.57 -5.28
N ARG A 70 -13.27 2.52 -5.42
CA ARG A 70 -12.51 2.71 -6.65
C ARG A 70 -11.41 1.66 -6.82
N VAL A 71 -10.84 1.19 -5.70
CA VAL A 71 -9.80 0.16 -5.68
C VAL A 71 -10.37 -1.24 -5.90
N ALA A 72 -11.61 -1.49 -5.47
CA ALA A 72 -12.24 -2.81 -5.52
C ALA A 72 -12.98 -3.13 -6.84
N ARG A 73 -12.82 -2.31 -7.89
CA ARG A 73 -13.49 -2.48 -9.19
C ARG A 73 -12.61 -3.18 -10.20
#